data_AF-B9TBC9-F1
#
_entry.id   AF-B9TBC9-F1
#
_cell.length_a   1.000
_cell.length_b   1.000
_cell.length_c   1.000
_cell.angle_alpha   90.00
_cell.angle_beta   90.00
_cell.angle_gamma   90.00
#
_symmetry.space_group_name_H-M   'P 1'
#
loop_
_entity.id
_entity.type
_entity.pdbx_description
1 polymer ?
#
loop_
_entity_poly.entity_id
_entity_poly.type
_entity_poly.pdbx_seq_one_letter_code
_entity_poly.pdbx_strand_id
1 'polypeptide(L)'
;MFQVDQPTAAASLPAPAAAGTQGYFTNGNPATGVAATILDADFMNMVMLELSNVVTGAGLTLSKTTYNQVLSAIKRIGQNTVVLADTGAANAYAAINATPLVAGTWVDGVVQAVKIAHANTGASTYAPDGLPAIPIYGLGLQPLQGSELALNGTAILMRTTIAGVNSGNPICVLMECAGGAQQVVVGSQSNHAVNLGQFGNSLIGNGYQKLAGGLILQWGSVTQSSAQNVGVTFPIAFPNSVLNTGVSSSNSTGTNNGASTYGPGLGGMSVALNGNYSFTCDDSPVPNGVTAIEITDAQWQSCISEIGYSVRDGVLVAPTESEVSKRQAAGAWSSYQASAKTELDSSDLTILRCYENGIPVPSEWATYRKLLRAVIGAASGDPTQPLPMRPQFPAGT
;
A
#
# COMPACT_ATOMS: atom_id res chain seq x y z
N MET A 1 22.89 -49.42 13.72
CA MET A 1 22.79 -50.78 13.20
C MET A 1 24.08 -51.10 12.47
N PHE A 2 24.57 -52.33 12.54
CA PHE A 2 25.71 -52.80 11.75
C PHE A 2 25.46 -54.28 11.42
N GLN A 3 25.94 -54.74 10.27
CA GLN A 3 25.79 -56.15 9.90
C GLN A 3 26.60 -57.04 10.85
N VAL A 4 26.15 -58.27 11.08
CA VAL A 4 26.90 -59.23 11.90
C VAL A 4 28.27 -59.50 11.28
N ASP A 5 29.32 -59.39 12.08
CA ASP A 5 30.73 -59.47 11.64
C ASP A 5 31.52 -60.59 12.35
N GLN A 6 30.80 -61.61 12.82
CA GLN A 6 31.44 -62.77 13.45
C GLN A 6 32.11 -63.67 12.40
N PRO A 7 33.13 -64.48 12.77
CA PRO A 7 33.82 -65.37 11.83
C PRO A 7 32.92 -66.36 11.09
N THR A 8 31.73 -66.66 11.64
CA THR A 8 30.72 -67.56 11.06
C THR A 8 29.67 -66.85 10.20
N ALA A 9 29.75 -65.53 10.04
CA ALA A 9 28.82 -64.76 9.23
C ALA A 9 28.95 -65.13 7.75
N ALA A 10 27.80 -65.26 7.07
CA ALA A 10 27.78 -65.49 5.63
C ALA A 10 28.31 -64.26 4.88
N ALA A 11 29.12 -64.47 3.83
CA ALA A 11 29.73 -63.38 3.05
C ALA A 11 28.72 -62.61 2.17
N SER A 12 27.53 -63.18 1.96
CA SER A 12 26.42 -62.56 1.22
C SER A 12 25.10 -62.96 1.87
N LEU A 13 24.04 -62.19 1.62
CA LEU A 13 22.70 -62.53 2.09
C LEU A 13 22.32 -63.94 1.57
N PRO A 14 22.06 -64.91 2.48
CA PRO A 14 21.61 -66.24 2.08
C PRO A 14 20.26 -66.16 1.34
N ALA A 15 20.00 -67.12 0.45
CA ALA A 15 18.70 -67.24 -0.19
C ALA A 15 17.63 -67.51 0.89
N PRO A 16 16.60 -66.66 1.02
CA PRO A 16 15.54 -66.89 2.00
C PRO A 16 14.79 -68.19 1.72
N ALA A 17 14.29 -68.82 2.77
CA ALA A 17 13.37 -69.94 2.67
C ALA A 17 12.07 -69.53 1.95
N ALA A 18 11.38 -70.53 1.36
CA ALA A 18 10.11 -70.28 0.71
C ALA A 18 9.06 -69.74 1.71
N ALA A 19 8.27 -68.77 1.26
CA ALA A 19 7.23 -68.16 2.10
C ALA A 19 6.22 -69.22 2.58
N GLY A 20 6.11 -69.36 3.90
CA GLY A 20 5.08 -70.17 4.55
C GLY A 20 3.79 -69.38 4.82
N THR A 21 2.88 -70.00 5.57
CA THR A 21 1.65 -69.33 6.05
C THR A 21 1.98 -68.28 7.11
N GLN A 22 1.45 -67.07 6.97
CA GLN A 22 1.65 -65.98 7.92
C GLN A 22 1.01 -66.30 9.28
N GLY A 23 1.72 -66.00 10.37
CA GLY A 23 1.29 -66.23 11.75
C GLY A 23 2.01 -65.32 12.75
N TYR A 24 1.75 -65.51 14.04
CA TYR A 24 2.32 -64.71 15.12
C TYR A 24 3.32 -65.52 15.96
N PHE A 25 4.26 -64.82 16.62
CA PHE A 25 5.19 -65.45 17.57
C PHE A 25 4.45 -66.09 18.74
N THR A 26 4.86 -67.30 19.13
CA THR A 26 4.35 -68.01 20.31
C THR A 26 5.49 -68.57 21.14
N ASN A 27 5.34 -68.57 22.46
CA ASN A 27 6.23 -69.28 23.38
C ASN A 27 6.08 -70.81 23.29
N GLY A 28 5.14 -71.29 22.46
CA GLY A 28 4.70 -72.67 22.45
C GLY A 28 3.95 -73.03 23.73
N ASN A 29 3.57 -74.29 23.83
CA ASN A 29 3.05 -74.89 25.05
C ASN A 29 3.43 -76.37 25.06
N PRO A 30 4.45 -76.75 25.86
CA PRO A 30 4.89 -78.14 25.96
C PRO A 30 3.81 -79.10 26.44
N ALA A 31 2.88 -78.64 27.29
CA ALA A 31 1.79 -79.48 27.80
C ALA A 31 0.77 -79.86 26.72
N THR A 32 0.64 -79.04 25.67
CA THR A 32 -0.22 -79.32 24.51
C THR A 32 0.58 -79.71 23.26
N GLY A 33 1.89 -79.95 23.39
CA GLY A 33 2.76 -80.32 22.26
C GLY A 33 2.98 -79.22 21.21
N VAL A 34 2.72 -77.95 21.53
CA VAL A 34 2.92 -76.81 20.61
C VAL A 34 4.35 -76.31 20.77
N ALA A 35 5.15 -76.33 19.70
CA ALA A 35 6.51 -75.79 19.71
C ALA A 35 6.52 -74.25 19.77
N ALA A 36 7.59 -73.68 20.36
CA ALA A 36 7.83 -72.25 20.33
C ALA A 36 8.28 -71.80 18.93
N THR A 37 8.04 -70.54 18.59
CA THR A 37 8.54 -69.97 17.32
C THR A 37 10.06 -69.83 17.37
N ILE A 38 10.73 -70.31 16.33
CA ILE A 38 12.18 -70.16 16.16
C ILE A 38 12.44 -68.86 15.40
N LEU A 39 13.35 -68.03 15.90
CA LEU A 39 13.83 -66.86 15.17
C LEU A 39 15.06 -67.29 14.36
N ASP A 40 14.87 -67.50 13.07
CA ASP A 40 15.89 -67.99 12.15
C ASP A 40 16.74 -66.87 11.53
N ALA A 41 17.68 -67.27 10.67
CA ALA A 41 18.54 -66.33 9.97
C ALA A 41 17.76 -65.39 9.04
N ASP A 42 16.66 -65.85 8.44
CA ASP A 42 15.83 -65.05 7.54
C ASP A 42 15.19 -63.89 8.30
N PHE A 43 14.58 -64.17 9.45
CA PHE A 43 14.01 -63.14 10.31
C PHE A 43 15.08 -62.14 10.80
N MET A 44 16.21 -62.64 11.28
CA MET A 44 17.27 -61.78 11.82
C MET A 44 17.90 -60.90 10.74
N ASN A 45 18.14 -61.45 9.55
CA ASN A 45 18.66 -60.69 8.42
C ASN A 45 17.65 -59.65 7.93
N MET A 46 16.35 -60.00 7.89
CA MET A 46 15.30 -59.06 7.50
C MET A 46 15.26 -57.85 8.44
N VAL A 47 15.16 -58.07 9.74
CA VAL A 47 15.13 -56.97 10.73
C VAL A 47 16.41 -56.13 10.66
N MET A 48 17.56 -56.79 10.55
CA MET A 48 18.86 -56.11 10.46
C MET A 48 18.97 -55.24 9.22
N LEU A 49 18.61 -55.76 8.04
CA LEU A 49 18.72 -55.06 6.77
C LEU A 49 17.69 -53.95 6.64
N GLU A 50 16.44 -54.16 7.07
CA GLU A 50 15.42 -53.09 7.10
C GLU A 50 15.91 -51.89 7.91
N LEU A 51 16.43 -52.12 9.13
CA LEU A 51 16.97 -51.06 9.97
C LEU A 51 18.27 -50.45 9.42
N SER A 52 19.10 -51.24 8.73
CA SER A 52 20.32 -50.74 8.06
C SER A 52 19.98 -49.89 6.83
N ASN A 53 18.93 -50.25 6.10
CA ASN A 53 18.43 -49.52 4.94
C ASN A 53 17.83 -48.17 5.35
N VAL A 54 17.18 -48.08 6.52
CA VAL A 54 16.75 -46.77 7.07
C VAL A 54 17.95 -45.86 7.34
N VAL A 55 19.04 -46.39 7.90
CA VAL A 55 20.24 -45.60 8.21
C VAL A 55 20.96 -45.14 6.94
N THR A 56 21.19 -46.05 6.01
CA THR A 56 21.86 -45.73 4.73
C THR A 56 20.99 -44.87 3.82
N GLY A 57 19.67 -45.09 3.80
CA GLY A 57 18.69 -44.26 3.08
C GLY A 57 18.63 -42.83 3.60
N ALA A 58 18.93 -42.59 4.88
CA ALA A 58 19.11 -41.24 5.43
C ALA A 58 20.49 -40.61 5.09
N GLY A 59 21.33 -41.29 4.31
CA GLY A 59 22.69 -40.86 3.96
C GLY A 59 23.71 -41.00 5.09
N LEU A 60 23.46 -41.87 6.07
CA LEU A 60 24.40 -42.15 7.17
C LEU A 60 25.17 -43.46 6.92
N THR A 61 26.41 -43.52 7.40
CA THR A 61 27.24 -44.73 7.32
C THR A 61 27.00 -45.64 8.52
N LEU A 62 26.88 -46.95 8.28
CA LEU A 62 26.74 -47.93 9.35
C LEU A 62 28.00 -47.97 10.22
N SER A 63 27.81 -47.95 11.54
CA SER A 63 28.88 -47.98 12.53
C SER A 63 28.60 -49.00 13.63
N LYS A 64 29.63 -49.75 14.03
CA LYS A 64 29.53 -50.70 15.15
C LYS A 64 29.59 -50.00 16.52
N THR A 65 30.13 -48.78 16.58
CA THR A 65 30.34 -48.06 17.84
C THR A 65 29.25 -47.01 18.13
N THR A 66 28.27 -46.86 17.24
CA THR A 66 27.23 -45.83 17.35
C THR A 66 25.86 -46.45 17.60
N TYR A 67 25.28 -46.24 18.79
CA TYR A 67 24.04 -46.90 19.21
C TYR A 67 22.75 -46.10 18.97
N ASN A 68 22.83 -44.95 18.28
CA ASN A 68 21.70 -44.08 18.00
C ASN A 68 21.45 -43.85 16.49
N GLN A 69 22.03 -44.68 15.61
CA GLN A 69 22.00 -44.46 14.16
C GLN A 69 20.59 -44.41 13.57
N VAL A 70 19.69 -45.32 13.98
CA VAL A 70 18.30 -45.35 13.50
C VAL A 70 17.55 -44.10 13.97
N LEU A 71 17.77 -43.68 15.22
CA LEU A 71 17.20 -42.43 15.73
C LEU A 71 17.68 -41.21 14.94
N SER A 72 18.99 -41.13 14.66
CA SER A 72 19.56 -40.05 13.85
C SER A 72 19.04 -40.06 12.41
N ALA A 73 18.87 -41.25 11.83
CA ALA A 73 18.30 -41.43 10.50
C ALA A 73 16.86 -40.94 10.44
N ILE A 74 16.00 -41.36 11.38
CA ILE A 74 14.61 -40.92 11.48
C ILE A 74 14.52 -39.40 11.64
N LYS A 75 15.34 -38.81 12.52
CA LYS A 75 15.39 -37.35 12.69
C LYS A 75 15.76 -36.63 11.39
N ARG A 76 16.73 -37.14 10.64
CA ARG A 76 17.16 -36.55 9.36
C ARG A 76 16.11 -36.71 8.26
N ILE A 77 15.52 -37.90 8.14
CA ILE A 77 14.42 -38.17 7.19
C ILE A 77 13.25 -37.24 7.49
N GLY A 78 12.88 -37.06 8.76
CA GLY A 78 11.80 -36.15 9.17
C GLY A 78 12.07 -34.66 8.91
N GLN A 79 13.33 -34.25 8.76
CA GLN A 79 13.70 -32.88 8.40
C GLN A 79 13.70 -32.63 6.88
N ASN A 80 13.85 -33.69 6.08
CA ASN A 80 14.03 -33.56 4.64
C ASN A 80 12.68 -33.60 3.92
N THR A 81 12.23 -32.47 3.40
CA THR A 81 11.08 -32.44 2.49
C THR A 81 11.49 -32.93 1.11
N VAL A 82 10.86 -34.01 0.63
CA VAL A 82 11.06 -34.48 -0.74
C VAL A 82 10.41 -33.49 -1.70
N VAL A 83 11.21 -32.91 -2.60
CA VAL A 83 10.72 -32.03 -3.67
C VAL A 83 10.62 -32.85 -4.96
N LEU A 84 9.40 -33.02 -5.44
CA LEU A 84 9.10 -33.75 -6.66
C LEU A 84 9.28 -32.84 -7.88
N ALA A 85 9.60 -33.42 -9.04
CA ALA A 85 9.59 -32.67 -10.29
C ALA A 85 8.15 -32.54 -10.81
N ASP A 86 7.77 -31.34 -11.26
CA ASP A 86 6.59 -31.16 -12.09
C ASP A 86 6.80 -31.84 -13.44
N THR A 87 6.01 -32.88 -13.71
CA THR A 87 5.98 -33.63 -14.98
C THR A 87 4.77 -33.27 -15.83
N GLY A 88 3.97 -32.30 -15.39
CA GLY A 88 2.75 -31.85 -16.07
C GLY A 88 3.02 -30.82 -17.16
N ALA A 89 1.97 -30.08 -17.49
CA ALA A 89 1.96 -28.97 -18.44
C ALA A 89 1.50 -27.68 -17.75
N ALA A 90 1.57 -26.55 -18.46
CA ALA A 90 1.07 -25.27 -17.97
C ALA A 90 -0.38 -25.38 -17.48
N ASN A 91 -0.65 -24.93 -16.25
CA ASN A 91 -1.94 -25.02 -15.56
C ASN A 91 -2.45 -26.46 -15.28
N ALA A 92 -1.72 -27.51 -15.63
CA ALA A 92 -2.08 -28.91 -15.40
C ALA A 92 -0.87 -29.67 -14.86
N TYR A 93 -0.63 -29.53 -13.56
CA TYR A 93 0.57 -30.00 -12.88
C TYR A 93 0.45 -31.47 -12.48
N ALA A 94 1.56 -32.19 -12.54
CA ALA A 94 1.64 -33.58 -12.12
C ALA A 94 3.00 -33.85 -11.48
N ALA A 95 3.08 -34.86 -10.63
CA ALA A 95 4.34 -35.29 -10.03
C ALA A 95 4.34 -36.80 -9.83
N ILE A 96 5.52 -37.40 -9.79
CA ILE A 96 5.71 -38.84 -9.59
C ILE A 96 6.46 -39.06 -8.28
N ASN A 97 5.84 -39.77 -7.34
CA ASN A 97 6.48 -40.19 -6.10
C ASN A 97 7.31 -41.46 -6.33
N ALA A 98 8.37 -41.62 -5.54
CA ALA A 98 9.17 -42.85 -5.54
C ALA A 98 8.32 -44.07 -5.15
N THR A 99 7.44 -43.90 -4.16
CA THR A 99 6.36 -44.83 -3.85
C THR A 99 5.05 -44.16 -4.27
N PRO A 100 4.38 -44.65 -5.32
CA PRO A 100 3.18 -44.00 -5.85
C PRO A 100 2.07 -43.86 -4.81
N LEU A 101 1.42 -42.70 -4.80
CA LEU A 101 0.17 -42.51 -4.11
C LEU A 101 -0.95 -43.25 -4.84
N VAL A 102 -1.91 -43.74 -4.06
CA VAL A 102 -3.13 -44.38 -4.54
C VAL A 102 -4.33 -43.66 -3.93
N ALA A 103 -5.54 -43.93 -4.41
CA ALA A 103 -6.75 -43.25 -3.92
C ALA A 103 -6.92 -43.34 -2.38
N GLY A 104 -6.47 -44.42 -1.76
CA GLY A 104 -6.52 -44.60 -0.30
C GLY A 104 -5.43 -43.85 0.48
N THR A 105 -4.38 -43.37 -0.18
CA THR A 105 -3.28 -42.62 0.45
C THR A 105 -3.25 -41.15 0.02
N TRP A 106 -3.88 -40.79 -1.10
CA TRP A 106 -4.12 -39.40 -1.50
C TRP A 106 -5.39 -38.87 -0.83
N VAL A 107 -5.27 -38.59 0.47
CA VAL A 107 -6.34 -38.14 1.37
C VAL A 107 -6.06 -36.76 1.96
N ASP A 108 -7.02 -36.20 2.69
CA ASP A 108 -6.87 -34.86 3.29
C ASP A 108 -5.66 -34.79 4.23
N GLY A 109 -4.92 -33.69 4.16
CA GLY A 109 -3.71 -33.44 4.95
C GLY A 109 -2.42 -33.94 4.30
N VAL A 110 -2.49 -34.67 3.19
CA VAL A 110 -1.27 -35.06 2.45
C VAL A 110 -0.67 -33.83 1.78
N VAL A 111 0.60 -33.57 2.09
CA VAL A 111 1.38 -32.44 1.57
C VAL A 111 2.44 -32.94 0.59
N GLN A 112 2.57 -32.28 -0.55
CA GLN A 112 3.64 -32.53 -1.51
C GLN A 112 4.35 -31.21 -1.86
N ALA A 113 5.68 -31.26 -1.87
CA ALA A 113 6.49 -30.19 -2.44
C ALA A 113 6.81 -30.52 -3.90
N VAL A 114 6.56 -29.58 -4.81
CA VAL A 114 6.73 -29.77 -6.25
C VAL A 114 7.55 -28.61 -6.82
N LYS A 115 8.60 -28.95 -7.59
CA LYS A 115 9.41 -27.99 -8.35
C LYS A 115 8.68 -27.68 -9.65
N ILE A 116 8.13 -26.48 -9.75
CA ILE A 116 7.26 -26.05 -10.84
C ILE A 116 8.05 -25.88 -12.14
N ALA A 117 7.61 -26.54 -13.22
CA ALA A 117 8.24 -26.46 -14.54
C ALA A 117 7.56 -25.41 -15.45
N HIS A 118 6.33 -25.01 -15.13
CA HIS A 118 5.55 -24.06 -15.92
C HIS A 118 4.89 -23.01 -15.03
N ALA A 119 5.12 -21.72 -15.31
CA ALA A 119 4.40 -20.68 -14.59
C ALA A 119 2.90 -20.73 -14.91
N ASN A 120 2.03 -20.54 -13.90
CA ASN A 120 0.60 -20.56 -14.15
C ASN A 120 0.11 -19.21 -14.71
N THR A 121 -0.91 -19.28 -15.55
CA THR A 121 -1.57 -18.10 -16.16
C THR A 121 -3.03 -17.97 -15.74
N GLY A 122 -3.53 -18.90 -14.92
CA GLY A 122 -4.89 -18.91 -14.42
C GLY A 122 -5.16 -20.12 -13.54
N ALA A 123 -6.42 -20.55 -13.53
CA ALA A 123 -6.87 -21.71 -12.77
C ALA A 123 -6.06 -22.95 -13.17
N SER A 124 -5.61 -23.69 -12.17
CA SER A 124 -4.68 -24.80 -12.35
C SER A 124 -5.17 -26.05 -11.65
N THR A 125 -4.70 -27.22 -12.08
CA THR A 125 -5.00 -28.52 -11.44
C THR A 125 -3.73 -29.27 -11.07
N TYR A 126 -3.84 -30.20 -10.13
CA TYR A 126 -2.75 -31.08 -9.72
C TYR A 126 -3.19 -32.55 -9.70
N ALA A 127 -2.35 -33.43 -10.24
CA ALA A 127 -2.59 -34.87 -10.38
C ALA A 127 -1.31 -35.66 -10.04
N PRO A 128 -1.09 -36.06 -8.78
CA PRO A 128 0.06 -36.89 -8.44
C PRO A 128 -0.15 -38.34 -8.89
N ASP A 129 0.91 -38.98 -9.38
CA ASP A 129 0.97 -40.40 -9.75
C ASP A 129 -0.15 -40.88 -10.70
N GLY A 130 -0.62 -39.97 -11.58
CA GLY A 130 -1.69 -40.28 -12.53
C GLY A 130 -3.09 -40.42 -11.90
N LEU A 131 -3.25 -40.04 -10.63
CA LEU A 131 -4.55 -39.93 -9.98
C LEU A 131 -5.41 -38.83 -10.64
N PRO A 132 -6.74 -38.86 -10.45
CA PRO A 132 -7.62 -37.83 -10.99
C PRO A 132 -7.18 -36.43 -10.57
N ALA A 133 -7.12 -35.51 -11.54
CA ALA A 133 -6.73 -34.13 -11.31
C ALA A 133 -7.74 -33.42 -10.40
N ILE A 134 -7.24 -32.72 -9.39
CA ILE A 134 -8.04 -31.85 -8.51
C ILE A 134 -7.58 -30.40 -8.67
N PRO A 135 -8.48 -29.41 -8.56
CA PRO A 135 -8.11 -28.02 -8.78
C PRO A 135 -7.22 -27.50 -7.66
N ILE A 136 -6.28 -26.63 -8.02
CA ILE A 136 -5.40 -25.91 -7.11
C ILE A 136 -6.05 -24.59 -6.75
N TYR A 137 -6.16 -24.35 -5.45
CA TYR A 137 -6.70 -23.13 -4.87
C TYR A 137 -5.60 -22.43 -4.08
N GLY A 138 -5.57 -21.10 -4.10
CA GLY A 138 -4.68 -20.37 -3.20
C GLY A 138 -5.20 -20.37 -1.77
N LEU A 139 -4.43 -19.79 -0.84
CA LEU A 139 -4.85 -19.62 0.56
C LEU A 139 -6.14 -18.81 0.72
N GLY A 140 -6.50 -17.99 -0.27
CA GLY A 140 -7.78 -17.29 -0.32
C GLY A 140 -8.99 -18.16 -0.64
N LEU A 141 -8.80 -19.49 -0.78
CA LEU A 141 -9.83 -20.46 -1.14
C LEU A 141 -10.54 -20.12 -2.46
N GLN A 142 -9.77 -19.61 -3.42
CA GLN A 142 -10.20 -19.37 -4.79
C GLN A 142 -9.27 -20.10 -5.76
N PRO A 143 -9.73 -20.43 -6.98
CA PRO A 143 -8.84 -20.90 -8.03
C PRO A 143 -7.66 -19.95 -8.25
N LEU A 144 -6.52 -20.49 -8.68
CA LEU A 144 -5.38 -19.66 -9.06
C LEU A 144 -5.73 -18.67 -10.18
N GLN A 145 -5.13 -17.48 -10.16
CA GLN A 145 -5.42 -16.36 -11.06
C GLN A 145 -4.29 -16.08 -12.06
N GLY A 146 -3.11 -16.66 -11.82
CA GLY A 146 -1.89 -16.46 -12.59
C GLY A 146 -0.75 -15.95 -11.71
N SER A 147 0.46 -16.39 -12.01
CA SER A 147 1.71 -16.03 -11.31
C SER A 147 1.86 -16.56 -9.87
N GLU A 148 0.90 -17.30 -9.31
CA GLU A 148 1.07 -17.93 -7.98
C GLU A 148 1.99 -19.15 -7.98
N LEU A 149 2.11 -19.84 -9.12
CA LEU A 149 3.09 -20.91 -9.34
C LEU A 149 4.18 -20.35 -10.24
N ALA A 150 5.32 -19.98 -9.64
CA ALA A 150 6.44 -19.41 -10.37
C ALA A 150 7.27 -20.51 -11.05
N LEU A 151 7.79 -20.22 -12.25
CA LEU A 151 8.74 -21.10 -12.93
C LEU A 151 9.96 -21.38 -12.03
N ASN A 152 10.32 -22.65 -11.88
CA ASN A 152 11.35 -23.15 -10.97
C ASN A 152 11.10 -22.83 -9.48
N GLY A 153 9.93 -22.32 -9.12
CA GLY A 153 9.50 -22.19 -7.73
C GLY A 153 9.24 -23.56 -7.11
N THR A 154 9.46 -23.69 -5.81
CA THR A 154 9.00 -24.86 -5.06
C THR A 154 7.62 -24.55 -4.51
N ALA A 155 6.60 -25.23 -5.01
CA ALA A 155 5.23 -25.15 -4.52
C ALA A 155 4.98 -26.18 -3.44
N ILE A 156 4.28 -25.81 -2.37
CA ILE A 156 3.82 -26.73 -1.33
C ILE A 156 2.30 -26.86 -1.46
N LEU A 157 1.85 -28.04 -1.87
CA LEU A 157 0.45 -28.36 -2.13
C LEU A 157 -0.07 -29.30 -1.06
N MET A 158 -1.22 -28.98 -0.46
CA MET A 158 -1.91 -29.88 0.47
C MET A 158 -3.27 -30.26 -0.08
N ARG A 159 -3.56 -31.57 -0.15
CA ARG A 159 -4.92 -32.02 -0.43
C ARG A 159 -5.82 -31.74 0.77
N THR A 160 -7.00 -31.18 0.54
CA THR A 160 -8.01 -30.97 1.57
C THR A 160 -9.42 -30.90 0.99
N THR A 161 -10.41 -31.21 1.81
CA THR A 161 -11.83 -31.06 1.50
C THR A 161 -12.45 -30.09 2.50
N ILE A 162 -12.99 -28.97 2.01
CA ILE A 162 -13.55 -27.91 2.85
C ILE A 162 -15.02 -27.72 2.47
N ALA A 163 -15.91 -27.77 3.47
CA ALA A 163 -17.34 -27.56 3.25
C ALA A 163 -17.60 -26.16 2.65
N GLY A 164 -18.39 -26.11 1.57
CA GLY A 164 -18.71 -24.86 0.87
C GLY A 164 -17.66 -24.40 -0.16
N VAL A 165 -16.51 -25.06 -0.25
CA VAL A 165 -15.48 -24.81 -1.28
C VAL A 165 -15.55 -25.90 -2.34
N ASN A 166 -15.44 -25.54 -3.63
CA ASN A 166 -15.48 -26.48 -4.76
C ASN A 166 -16.66 -27.47 -4.70
N SER A 167 -17.83 -27.01 -4.25
CA SER A 167 -19.03 -27.84 -4.02
C SER A 167 -18.82 -29.03 -3.08
N GLY A 168 -17.87 -28.93 -2.15
CA GLY A 168 -17.51 -30.00 -1.22
C GLY A 168 -16.59 -31.07 -1.82
N ASN A 169 -16.08 -30.87 -3.05
CA ASN A 169 -15.09 -31.75 -3.66
C ASN A 169 -13.67 -31.37 -3.20
N PRO A 170 -12.72 -32.32 -3.21
CA PRO A 170 -11.34 -32.05 -2.78
C PRO A 170 -10.66 -31.01 -3.67
N ILE A 171 -9.74 -30.27 -3.06
CA ILE A 171 -8.85 -29.28 -3.70
C ILE A 171 -7.41 -29.52 -3.25
N CYS A 172 -6.46 -29.01 -4.02
CA CYS A 172 -5.10 -28.77 -3.55
C CYS A 172 -4.98 -27.32 -3.11
N VAL A 173 -4.73 -27.07 -1.82
CA VAL A 173 -4.39 -25.72 -1.36
C VAL A 173 -2.90 -25.49 -1.60
N LEU A 174 -2.59 -24.45 -2.36
CA LEU A 174 -1.24 -23.90 -2.48
C LEU A 174 -0.92 -23.12 -1.21
N MET A 175 -0.08 -23.71 -0.36
CA MET A 175 0.34 -23.10 0.90
C MET A 175 1.45 -22.07 0.69
N GLU A 176 2.34 -22.33 -0.26
CA GLU A 176 3.43 -21.44 -0.64
C GLU A 176 3.96 -21.82 -2.02
N CYS A 177 4.45 -20.84 -2.79
CA CYS A 177 5.36 -21.07 -3.91
C CYS A 177 6.48 -20.04 -3.87
N ALA A 178 7.74 -20.49 -3.84
CA ALA A 178 8.88 -19.58 -3.87
C ALA A 178 8.87 -18.73 -5.15
N GLY A 179 8.75 -17.40 -5.01
CA GLY A 179 8.66 -16.45 -6.12
C GLY A 179 7.27 -16.28 -6.73
N GLY A 180 6.27 -17.01 -6.23
CA GLY A 180 4.88 -16.89 -6.66
C GLY A 180 4.15 -15.72 -6.00
N ALA A 181 3.16 -15.17 -6.69
CA ALA A 181 2.23 -14.20 -6.12
C ALA A 181 1.37 -14.85 -5.03
N GLN A 182 1.11 -14.11 -3.94
CA GLN A 182 0.22 -14.57 -2.88
C GLN A 182 -1.18 -14.03 -3.09
N GLN A 183 -2.17 -14.93 -3.08
CA GLN A 183 -3.57 -14.52 -3.10
C GLN A 183 -3.97 -13.88 -1.77
N VAL A 184 -4.55 -12.69 -1.86
CA VAL A 184 -5.06 -11.94 -0.72
C VAL A 184 -6.56 -11.75 -0.91
N VAL A 185 -7.37 -12.27 0.02
CA VAL A 185 -8.81 -12.03 0.05
C VAL A 185 -9.10 -10.56 0.38
N VAL A 186 -10.34 -10.12 0.16
CA VAL A 186 -10.74 -8.74 0.47
C VAL A 186 -10.47 -8.45 1.95
N GLY A 187 -9.63 -7.47 2.23
CA GLY A 187 -9.34 -7.03 3.59
C GLY A 187 -10.58 -6.40 4.23
N SER A 188 -10.99 -6.92 5.39
CA SER A 188 -12.20 -6.53 6.12
C SER A 188 -11.94 -6.03 7.54
N GLN A 189 -10.68 -6.11 8.00
CA GLN A 189 -10.24 -5.66 9.32
C GLN A 189 -8.98 -4.78 9.18
N SER A 190 -8.66 -4.01 10.23
CA SER A 190 -7.58 -3.01 10.20
C SER A 190 -6.19 -3.57 9.89
N ASN A 191 -5.93 -4.83 10.25
CA ASN A 191 -4.63 -5.49 10.05
C ASN A 191 -4.62 -6.45 8.84
N HIS A 192 -5.66 -6.45 8.01
CA HIS A 192 -5.68 -7.28 6.80
C HIS A 192 -4.89 -6.60 5.67
N ALA A 193 -4.16 -7.40 4.89
CA ALA A 193 -3.65 -6.95 3.61
C ALA A 193 -4.82 -6.62 2.66
N VAL A 194 -4.65 -5.59 1.84
CA VAL A 194 -5.64 -5.12 0.86
C VAL A 194 -5.28 -5.68 -0.50
N ASN A 195 -6.26 -6.20 -1.23
CA ASN A 195 -6.02 -6.72 -2.58
C ASN A 195 -6.17 -5.63 -3.66
N LEU A 196 -5.61 -5.87 -4.84
CA LEU A 196 -5.64 -4.91 -5.96
C LEU A 196 -7.07 -4.49 -6.34
N GLY A 197 -8.04 -5.41 -6.26
CA GLY A 197 -9.44 -5.13 -6.57
C GLY A 197 -10.09 -4.09 -5.66
N GLN A 198 -9.59 -3.90 -4.43
CA GLN A 198 -10.08 -2.87 -3.52
C GLN A 198 -9.64 -1.45 -3.96
N PHE A 199 -8.59 -1.32 -4.77
CA PHE A 199 -8.12 -0.06 -5.36
C PHE A 199 -8.72 0.18 -6.75
N GLY A 200 -10.03 -0.04 -6.90
CA GLY A 200 -10.73 0.16 -8.17
C GLY A 200 -10.45 1.53 -8.78
N ASN A 201 -10.21 1.56 -10.08
CA ASN A 201 -9.90 2.77 -10.84
C ASN A 201 -10.55 2.72 -12.23
N SER A 202 -10.72 3.89 -12.83
CA SER A 202 -11.05 4.05 -14.24
C SER A 202 -10.20 5.20 -14.78
N LEU A 203 -9.19 4.88 -15.57
CA LEU A 203 -8.19 5.84 -16.06
C LEU A 203 -8.55 6.47 -17.41
N ILE A 204 -9.84 6.75 -17.59
CA ILE A 204 -10.37 7.42 -18.79
C ILE A 204 -10.47 8.94 -18.56
N GLY A 205 -10.92 9.68 -19.59
CA GLY A 205 -11.02 11.15 -19.55
C GLY A 205 -11.84 11.69 -18.36
N ASN A 206 -12.96 11.02 -18.05
CA ASN A 206 -13.73 11.23 -16.82
C ASN A 206 -13.57 9.99 -15.94
N GLY A 207 -12.64 10.05 -14.99
CA GLY A 207 -12.09 8.87 -14.32
C GLY A 207 -12.00 9.01 -12.81
N TYR A 208 -11.59 7.93 -12.17
CA TYR A 208 -11.39 7.88 -10.72
C TYR A 208 -10.30 6.90 -10.30
N GLN A 209 -9.78 7.09 -9.09
CA GLN A 209 -8.92 6.15 -8.39
C GLN A 209 -9.28 6.09 -6.91
N LYS A 210 -9.55 4.89 -6.40
CA LYS A 210 -9.70 4.64 -4.96
C LYS A 210 -8.32 4.47 -4.32
N LEU A 211 -8.12 5.11 -3.17
CA LEU A 211 -6.85 5.11 -2.44
C LEU A 211 -6.92 4.27 -1.16
N ALA A 212 -5.73 3.92 -0.65
CA ALA A 212 -5.59 3.34 0.67
C ALA A 212 -6.09 4.33 1.73
N GLY A 213 -6.94 3.86 2.64
CA GLY A 213 -7.61 4.71 3.64
C GLY A 213 -9.02 5.17 3.26
N GLY A 214 -9.55 4.77 2.08
CA GLY A 214 -10.96 5.01 1.71
C GLY A 214 -11.23 6.35 1.01
N LEU A 215 -10.20 7.17 0.80
CA LEU A 215 -10.29 8.36 -0.06
C LEU A 215 -10.48 7.95 -1.52
N ILE A 216 -11.22 8.77 -2.26
CA ILE A 216 -11.45 8.61 -3.69
C ILE A 216 -11.01 9.89 -4.38
N LEU A 217 -10.16 9.77 -5.39
CA LEU A 217 -9.84 10.85 -6.31
C LEU A 217 -10.66 10.67 -7.58
N GLN A 218 -11.26 11.75 -8.07
CA GLN A 218 -11.99 11.76 -9.34
C GLN A 218 -11.54 12.96 -10.17
N TRP A 219 -11.53 12.78 -11.49
CA TRP A 219 -11.20 13.83 -12.45
C TRP A 219 -12.12 13.75 -13.66
N GLY A 220 -12.18 14.86 -14.38
CA GLY A 220 -12.96 14.95 -15.60
C GLY A 220 -12.91 16.33 -16.21
N SER A 221 -13.53 16.47 -17.37
CA SER A 221 -13.72 17.76 -18.03
C SER A 221 -15.14 17.85 -18.59
N VAL A 222 -15.64 19.06 -18.66
CA VAL A 222 -16.91 19.40 -19.31
C VAL A 222 -16.66 20.58 -20.23
N THR A 223 -17.20 20.53 -21.44
CA THR A 223 -17.14 21.66 -22.36
C THR A 223 -18.33 22.57 -22.11
N GLN A 224 -18.08 23.87 -22.01
CA GLN A 224 -19.08 24.86 -21.73
C GLN A 224 -18.95 26.06 -22.67
N SER A 225 -20.06 26.50 -23.25
CA SER A 225 -20.11 27.55 -24.28
C SER A 225 -20.69 28.90 -23.82
N SER A 226 -21.16 29.00 -22.57
CA SER A 226 -21.76 30.22 -22.01
C SER A 226 -21.59 30.31 -20.49
N ALA A 227 -21.59 31.51 -19.91
CA ALA A 227 -21.54 31.77 -18.46
C ALA A 227 -22.84 31.34 -17.75
N GLN A 228 -23.03 30.04 -17.59
CA GLN A 228 -24.18 29.41 -16.95
C GLN A 228 -23.70 28.36 -15.93
N ASN A 229 -24.59 27.83 -15.11
CA ASN A 229 -24.26 26.71 -14.25
C ASN A 229 -24.49 25.41 -15.02
N VAL A 230 -23.47 24.56 -15.13
CA VAL A 230 -23.57 23.24 -15.75
C VAL A 230 -23.42 22.17 -14.68
N GLY A 231 -24.37 21.24 -14.64
CA GLY A 231 -24.28 20.06 -13.79
C GLY A 231 -23.22 19.08 -14.30
N VAL A 232 -22.33 18.66 -13.43
CA VAL A 232 -21.29 17.66 -13.68
C VAL A 232 -21.56 16.45 -12.80
N THR A 233 -21.72 15.28 -13.42
CA THR A 233 -21.85 14.00 -12.72
C THR A 233 -20.48 13.40 -12.48
N PHE A 234 -20.23 12.91 -11.26
CA PHE A 234 -18.99 12.22 -10.96
C PHE A 234 -18.96 10.82 -11.60
N PRO A 235 -17.79 10.34 -12.05
CA PRO A 235 -17.63 8.97 -12.57
C PRO A 235 -18.18 7.88 -11.63
N ILE A 236 -18.01 8.06 -10.31
CA ILE A 236 -18.68 7.27 -9.28
C ILE A 236 -19.22 8.19 -8.18
N ALA A 237 -20.30 7.78 -7.51
CA ALA A 237 -20.77 8.50 -6.34
C ALA A 237 -19.80 8.32 -5.16
N PHE A 238 -19.49 9.40 -4.44
CA PHE A 238 -18.77 9.33 -3.17
C PHE A 238 -19.66 8.66 -2.11
N PRO A 239 -19.18 7.64 -1.38
CA PRO A 239 -20.03 6.93 -0.41
C PRO A 239 -20.47 7.77 0.80
N ASN A 240 -19.66 8.76 1.22
CA ASN A 240 -19.88 9.51 2.46
C ASN A 240 -20.02 11.02 2.23
N SER A 241 -19.00 11.67 1.70
CA SER A 241 -18.98 13.12 1.45
C SER A 241 -17.90 13.49 0.44
N VAL A 242 -18.05 14.68 -0.16
CA VAL A 242 -17.02 15.31 -0.99
C VAL A 242 -16.22 16.25 -0.10
N LEU A 243 -14.91 16.01 0.03
CA LEU A 243 -14.05 16.82 0.92
C LEU A 243 -13.50 18.09 0.25
N ASN A 244 -13.25 18.04 -1.06
CA ASN A 244 -12.73 19.16 -1.82
C ASN A 244 -13.09 19.00 -3.31
N THR A 245 -13.24 20.12 -4.01
CA THR A 245 -13.41 20.21 -5.46
C THR A 245 -12.54 21.33 -6.00
N GLY A 246 -11.74 21.03 -7.02
CA GLY A 246 -10.98 22.04 -7.77
C GLY A 246 -11.45 22.07 -9.22
N VAL A 247 -11.49 23.25 -9.81
CA VAL A 247 -11.76 23.43 -11.22
C VAL A 247 -10.77 24.41 -11.82
N SER A 248 -10.29 24.11 -13.02
CA SER A 248 -9.54 25.02 -13.86
C SER A 248 -10.25 25.13 -15.20
N SER A 249 -10.20 26.33 -15.79
CA SER A 249 -10.65 26.55 -17.15
C SER A 249 -9.46 26.40 -18.11
N SER A 250 -9.70 25.81 -19.27
CA SER A 250 -8.78 25.84 -20.41
C SER A 250 -9.55 26.40 -21.60
N ASN A 251 -9.12 27.55 -22.09
CA ASN A 251 -9.76 28.23 -23.22
C ASN A 251 -8.79 28.35 -24.40
N SER A 252 -9.29 28.14 -25.61
CA SER A 252 -8.51 28.27 -26.85
C SER A 252 -8.23 29.73 -27.25
N THR A 253 -8.90 30.71 -26.63
CA THR A 253 -8.84 32.13 -27.03
C THR A 253 -8.01 33.03 -26.12
N GLY A 254 -7.23 32.49 -25.17
CA GLY A 254 -6.27 33.27 -24.37
C GLY A 254 -6.87 34.22 -23.33
N THR A 255 -8.18 34.16 -23.07
CA THR A 255 -8.85 34.97 -22.02
C THR A 255 -8.85 34.23 -20.68
N ASN A 256 -8.42 34.89 -19.60
CA ASN A 256 -8.43 34.33 -18.24
C ASN A 256 -9.87 34.29 -17.69
N ASN A 257 -10.57 33.17 -17.86
CA ASN A 257 -11.86 32.95 -17.23
C ASN A 257 -11.68 32.21 -15.90
N GLY A 258 -12.11 32.80 -14.79
CA GLY A 258 -12.22 32.06 -13.53
C GLY A 258 -13.29 30.97 -13.64
N ALA A 259 -13.07 29.80 -13.04
CA ALA A 259 -14.07 28.76 -12.91
C ALA A 259 -14.40 28.54 -11.43
N SER A 260 -15.66 28.26 -11.12
CA SER A 260 -16.12 28.01 -9.76
C SER A 260 -16.97 26.74 -9.70
N THR A 261 -16.89 26.05 -8.57
CA THR A 261 -17.73 24.90 -8.24
C THR A 261 -18.79 25.30 -7.22
N TYR A 262 -19.98 24.72 -7.33
CA TYR A 262 -21.13 24.97 -6.46
C TYR A 262 -21.78 23.66 -6.03
N GLY A 263 -22.13 23.60 -4.74
CA GLY A 263 -22.96 22.55 -4.15
C GLY A 263 -22.52 21.12 -4.48
N PRO A 264 -21.30 20.69 -4.11
CA PRO A 264 -20.88 19.31 -4.33
C PRO A 264 -21.74 18.34 -3.50
N GLY A 265 -22.53 17.52 -4.20
CA GLY A 265 -23.25 16.38 -3.66
C GLY A 265 -22.54 15.06 -3.96
N LEU A 266 -23.03 13.94 -3.42
CA LEU A 266 -22.34 12.66 -3.55
C LEU A 266 -22.16 12.18 -5.01
N GLY A 267 -23.09 12.51 -5.89
CA GLY A 267 -23.08 12.10 -7.30
C GLY A 267 -22.64 13.17 -8.30
N GLY A 268 -22.37 14.40 -7.87
CA GLY A 268 -22.02 15.47 -8.79
C GLY A 268 -21.97 16.86 -8.15
N MET A 269 -21.67 17.85 -8.96
CA MET A 269 -21.57 19.26 -8.57
C MET A 269 -22.00 20.17 -9.74
N SER A 270 -22.23 21.45 -9.49
CA SER A 270 -22.37 22.43 -10.57
C SER A 270 -21.05 23.17 -10.79
N VAL A 271 -20.70 23.41 -12.04
CA VAL A 271 -19.53 24.23 -12.44
C VAL A 271 -20.03 25.43 -13.23
N ALA A 272 -19.43 26.61 -12.99
CA ALA A 272 -19.71 27.80 -13.77
C ALA A 272 -18.42 28.50 -14.22
N LEU A 273 -18.51 29.15 -15.38
CA LEU A 273 -17.53 30.13 -15.83
C LEU A 273 -17.92 31.49 -15.27
N ASN A 274 -17.02 32.11 -14.51
CA ASN A 274 -17.18 33.48 -14.07
C ASN A 274 -16.83 34.38 -15.25
N GLY A 275 -17.76 35.25 -15.65
CA GLY A 275 -17.49 36.30 -16.63
C GLY A 275 -16.33 37.19 -16.16
N ASN A 276 -15.58 37.75 -17.11
CA ASN A 276 -14.46 38.66 -16.88
C ASN A 276 -14.68 39.53 -15.62
N TYR A 277 -13.77 39.45 -14.65
CA TYR A 277 -13.62 40.53 -13.69
C TYR A 277 -13.16 41.76 -14.46
N SER A 278 -14.10 42.64 -14.85
CA SER A 278 -13.75 43.97 -15.30
C SER A 278 -13.36 44.77 -14.06
N PHE A 279 -12.09 45.09 -13.92
CA PHE A 279 -11.65 46.15 -13.01
C PHE A 279 -12.09 47.49 -13.62
N THR A 280 -13.37 47.82 -13.58
CA THR A 280 -13.82 49.18 -13.89
C THR A 280 -13.62 49.99 -12.62
N CYS A 281 -12.53 50.77 -12.57
CA CYS A 281 -12.42 51.84 -11.59
C CYS A 281 -13.47 52.90 -11.97
N ASP A 282 -14.64 52.84 -11.34
CA ASP A 282 -15.70 53.83 -11.48
C ASP A 282 -15.38 55.16 -10.74
N ASP A 283 -14.09 55.39 -10.46
CA ASP A 283 -13.58 56.52 -9.66
C ASP A 283 -13.01 57.66 -10.53
N SER A 284 -13.23 57.65 -11.84
CA SER A 284 -12.74 58.71 -12.74
C SER A 284 -13.75 59.04 -13.84
N PRO A 285 -14.78 59.86 -13.55
CA PRO A 285 -15.75 60.27 -14.56
C PRO A 285 -15.04 61.06 -15.68
N VAL A 286 -15.18 60.59 -16.91
CA VAL A 286 -14.72 61.31 -18.11
C VAL A 286 -15.57 62.58 -18.31
N PRO A 287 -14.96 63.71 -18.73
CA PRO A 287 -15.71 64.95 -19.00
C PRO A 287 -16.81 64.74 -20.04
N ASN A 288 -17.93 65.46 -19.89
CA ASN A 288 -19.11 65.33 -20.74
C ASN A 288 -18.76 65.53 -22.23
N GLY A 289 -19.02 64.53 -23.07
CA GLY A 289 -18.75 64.54 -24.50
C GLY A 289 -17.47 63.81 -24.95
N VAL A 290 -16.70 63.20 -24.05
CA VAL A 290 -15.50 62.41 -24.38
C VAL A 290 -15.72 60.93 -24.02
N THR A 291 -15.72 60.05 -25.02
CA THR A 291 -15.88 58.59 -24.83
C THR A 291 -14.61 57.86 -24.41
N ALA A 292 -13.44 58.40 -24.77
CA ALA A 292 -12.12 57.89 -24.38
C ALA A 292 -11.06 58.99 -24.53
N ILE A 293 -10.02 58.94 -23.70
CA ILE A 293 -8.83 59.77 -23.87
C ILE A 293 -7.76 58.89 -24.50
N GLU A 294 -7.37 59.19 -25.73
CA GLU A 294 -6.29 58.48 -26.40
C GLU A 294 -4.94 58.93 -25.83
N ILE A 295 -4.17 57.97 -25.31
CA ILE A 295 -2.79 58.17 -24.87
C ILE A 295 -1.87 57.28 -25.70
N THR A 296 -0.65 57.73 -25.93
CA THR A 296 0.38 56.96 -26.63
C THR A 296 0.88 55.80 -25.77
N ASP A 297 1.44 54.76 -26.41
CA ASP A 297 2.09 53.64 -25.69
C ASP A 297 3.19 54.11 -24.75
N ALA A 298 3.92 55.17 -25.10
CA ALA A 298 4.95 55.76 -24.25
C ALA A 298 4.34 56.38 -22.98
N GLN A 299 3.21 57.09 -23.11
CA GLN A 299 2.48 57.65 -21.97
C GLN A 299 1.86 56.56 -21.10
N TRP A 300 1.35 55.49 -21.72
CA TRP A 300 0.89 54.31 -21.00
C TRP A 300 2.02 53.67 -20.18
N GLN A 301 3.20 53.52 -20.77
CA GLN A 301 4.38 52.99 -20.06
C GLN A 301 4.80 53.88 -18.89
N SER A 302 4.72 55.20 -19.02
CA SER A 302 4.96 56.13 -17.91
C SER A 302 3.94 55.93 -16.79
N CYS A 303 2.64 55.81 -17.09
CA CYS A 303 1.59 55.59 -16.10
C CYS A 303 1.71 54.29 -15.31
N ILE A 304 2.17 53.21 -15.95
CA ILE A 304 2.38 51.93 -15.25
C ILE A 304 3.67 51.94 -14.41
N SER A 305 4.67 52.74 -14.79
CA SER A 305 5.95 52.84 -14.09
C SER A 305 5.91 53.75 -12.87
N GLU A 306 5.06 54.78 -12.89
CA GLU A 306 4.91 55.74 -11.82
C GLU A 306 3.43 55.97 -11.52
N ILE A 307 2.99 55.51 -10.35
CA ILE A 307 1.59 55.62 -9.92
C ILE A 307 1.26 57.11 -9.70
N GLY A 308 0.05 57.57 -10.04
CA GLY A 308 -0.48 58.89 -9.65
C GLY A 308 -0.73 59.89 -10.76
N TYR A 309 -0.63 59.49 -12.02
CA TYR A 309 -1.08 60.32 -13.13
C TYR A 309 -2.57 60.61 -12.97
N SER A 310 -2.98 61.85 -13.25
CA SER A 310 -4.38 62.28 -13.21
C SER A 310 -4.78 62.90 -14.54
N VAL A 311 -6.04 62.79 -14.92
CA VAL A 311 -6.58 63.49 -16.08
C VAL A 311 -7.11 64.85 -15.61
N ARG A 312 -6.60 65.94 -16.19
CA ARG A 312 -7.11 67.29 -15.96
C ARG A 312 -7.39 67.95 -17.31
N ASP A 313 -8.61 68.43 -17.50
CA ASP A 313 -9.07 69.05 -18.75
C ASP A 313 -8.82 68.20 -20.01
N GLY A 314 -8.95 66.87 -19.88
CA GLY A 314 -8.75 65.92 -20.99
C GLY A 314 -7.30 65.59 -21.32
N VAL A 315 -6.33 66.08 -20.53
CA VAL A 315 -4.90 65.79 -20.69
C VAL A 315 -4.38 64.96 -19.53
N LEU A 316 -3.52 64.00 -19.84
CA LEU A 316 -2.78 63.21 -18.85
C LEU A 316 -1.71 64.08 -18.17
N VAL A 317 -1.83 64.29 -16.86
CA VAL A 317 -0.93 65.11 -16.05
C VAL A 317 -0.14 64.22 -15.10
N ALA A 318 1.19 64.32 -15.17
CA ALA A 318 2.11 63.62 -14.27
C ALA A 318 1.96 64.14 -12.82
N PRO A 319 2.15 63.29 -11.81
CA PRO A 319 2.16 63.74 -10.43
C PRO A 319 3.31 64.71 -10.19
N THR A 320 3.06 65.77 -9.41
CA THR A 320 4.12 66.68 -9.00
C THR A 320 5.11 65.97 -8.06
N GLU A 321 6.38 66.42 -8.04
CA GLU A 321 7.40 65.87 -7.14
C GLU A 321 6.93 65.87 -5.67
N SER A 322 6.17 66.89 -5.25
CA SER A 322 5.58 66.96 -3.91
C SER A 322 4.52 65.88 -3.66
N GLU A 323 3.68 65.57 -4.64
CA GLU A 323 2.66 64.51 -4.54
C GLU A 323 3.31 63.12 -4.54
N VAL A 324 4.41 62.93 -5.27
CA VAL A 324 5.20 61.70 -5.22
C VAL A 324 5.85 61.52 -3.84
N SER A 325 6.52 62.54 -3.31
CA SER A 325 7.15 62.48 -1.98
C SER A 325 6.14 62.26 -0.85
N LYS A 326 4.97 62.89 -0.88
CA LYS A 326 3.91 62.66 0.12
C LYS A 326 3.43 61.21 0.11
N ARG A 327 3.31 60.59 -1.06
CA ARG A 327 2.89 59.19 -1.19
C ARG A 327 3.98 58.21 -0.80
N GLN A 328 5.24 58.50 -1.12
CA GLN A 328 6.37 57.73 -0.61
C GLN A 328 6.44 57.78 0.92
N ALA A 329 6.25 58.96 1.52
CA ALA A 329 6.18 59.11 2.98
C ALA A 329 5.00 58.33 3.59
N ALA A 330 3.82 58.39 2.97
CA ALA A 330 2.65 57.62 3.40
C ALA A 330 2.85 56.09 3.27
N GLY A 331 3.49 55.64 2.18
CA GLY A 331 3.82 54.22 1.97
C GLY A 331 4.89 53.71 2.94
N ALA A 332 5.90 54.52 3.25
CA ALA A 332 6.90 54.22 4.27
C ALA A 332 6.26 54.14 5.66
N TRP A 333 5.35 55.07 5.99
CA TRP A 333 4.57 55.02 7.24
C TRP A 333 3.69 53.77 7.33
N SER A 334 2.97 53.42 6.26
CA SER A 334 2.15 52.20 6.21
C SER A 334 3.00 50.93 6.40
N SER A 335 4.19 50.88 5.80
CA SER A 335 5.12 49.76 5.98
C SER A 335 5.63 49.66 7.43
N TYR A 336 5.91 50.80 8.05
CA TYR A 336 6.29 50.89 9.46
C TYR A 336 5.15 50.43 10.39
N GLN A 337 3.90 50.83 10.13
CA GLN A 337 2.71 50.36 10.85
C GLN A 337 2.49 48.86 10.69
N ALA A 338 2.73 48.30 9.50
CA ALA A 338 2.65 46.87 9.26
C ALA A 338 3.67 46.10 10.11
N SER A 339 4.89 46.62 10.22
CA SER A 339 5.95 46.04 11.05
C SER A 339 5.60 46.10 12.54
N ALA A 340 5.04 47.22 13.02
CA ALA A 340 4.51 47.35 14.38
C ALA A 340 3.35 46.37 14.66
N LYS A 341 2.50 46.10 13.66
CA LYS A 341 1.41 45.12 13.77
C LYS A 341 1.94 43.70 13.88
N THR A 342 2.94 43.30 13.09
CA THR A 342 3.57 41.97 13.20
C THR A 342 4.16 41.74 14.59
N GLU A 343 4.81 42.77 15.18
CA GLU A 343 5.33 42.71 16.54
C GLU A 343 4.22 42.62 17.60
N LEU A 344 3.10 43.33 17.39
CA LEU A 344 1.94 43.25 18.28
C LEU A 344 1.31 41.84 18.25
N ASP A 345 1.12 41.28 17.07
CA ASP A 345 0.56 39.93 16.89
C ASP A 345 1.52 38.87 17.49
N SER A 346 2.84 39.05 17.34
CA SER A 346 3.84 38.18 17.97
C SER A 346 3.80 38.24 19.51
N SER A 347 3.53 39.42 20.07
CA SER A 347 3.39 39.58 21.52
C SER A 347 2.12 38.96 22.09
N ASP A 348 1.07 38.70 21.28
CA ASP A 348 -0.15 38.03 21.75
C ASP A 348 0.14 36.60 22.24
N LEU A 349 1.09 35.90 21.60
CA LEU A 349 1.53 34.56 22.03
C LEU A 349 2.15 34.59 23.44
N THR A 350 2.93 35.62 23.76
CA THR A 350 3.51 35.79 25.11
C THR A 350 2.42 36.07 26.14
N ILE A 351 1.40 36.87 25.80
CA ILE A 351 0.27 37.13 26.70
C ILE A 351 -0.54 35.86 26.97
N LEU A 352 -0.78 35.05 25.94
CA LEU A 352 -1.47 33.76 26.08
C LEU A 352 -0.69 32.81 27.00
N ARG A 353 0.63 32.71 26.84
CA ARG A 353 1.49 31.89 27.71
C ARG A 353 1.52 32.37 29.16
N CYS A 354 1.55 33.69 29.38
CA CYS A 354 1.39 34.25 30.73
C CYS A 354 0.06 33.81 31.37
N TYR A 355 -1.03 33.89 30.61
CA TYR A 355 -2.36 33.51 31.07
C TYR A 355 -2.46 32.01 31.39
N GLU A 356 -2.00 31.14 30.50
CA GLU A 356 -2.04 29.68 30.68
C GLU A 356 -1.19 29.20 31.87
N ASN A 357 -0.07 29.85 32.13
CA ASN A 357 0.81 29.50 33.26
C ASN A 357 0.47 30.25 34.56
N GLY A 358 -0.61 31.05 34.59
CA GLY A 358 -1.01 31.81 35.77
C GLY A 358 0.00 32.89 36.20
N ILE A 359 0.86 33.34 35.27
CA ILE A 359 1.89 34.35 35.51
C ILE A 359 1.31 35.74 35.16
N PRO A 360 1.37 36.74 36.06
CA PRO A 360 0.92 38.09 35.72
C PRO A 360 1.80 38.69 34.61
N VAL A 361 1.17 39.33 33.62
CA VAL A 361 1.87 40.00 32.52
C VAL A 361 2.75 41.13 33.08
N PRO A 362 4.07 41.15 32.83
CA PRO A 362 4.93 42.23 33.31
C PRO A 362 4.51 43.60 32.76
N SER A 363 4.66 44.65 33.58
CA SER A 363 4.30 46.03 33.22
C SER A 363 5.05 46.53 31.97
N GLU A 364 6.25 46.02 31.73
CA GLU A 364 7.05 46.31 30.52
C GLU A 364 6.37 45.81 29.24
N TRP A 365 5.75 44.62 29.26
CA TRP A 365 5.00 44.07 28.12
C TRP A 365 3.70 44.83 27.87
N ALA A 366 3.02 45.28 28.93
CA ALA A 366 1.86 46.15 28.81
C ALA A 366 2.22 47.51 28.16
N THR A 367 3.36 48.08 28.56
CA THR A 367 3.89 49.34 28.03
C THR A 367 4.31 49.19 26.56
N TYR A 368 5.06 48.15 26.23
CA TYR A 368 5.47 47.81 24.87
C TYR A 368 4.29 47.68 23.90
N ARG A 369 3.25 46.91 24.28
CA ARG A 369 2.04 46.73 23.46
C ARG A 369 1.23 48.01 23.32
N LYS A 370 1.25 48.90 24.33
CA LYS A 370 0.60 50.22 24.24
C LYS A 370 1.31 51.13 23.24
N LEU A 371 2.64 51.12 23.22
CA LEU A 371 3.45 51.87 22.26
C LEU A 371 3.24 51.36 20.83
N LEU A 372 3.20 50.04 20.60
CA LEU A 372 2.89 49.47 19.28
C LEU A 372 1.49 49.86 18.78
N ARG A 373 0.48 49.81 19.64
CA ARG A 373 -0.89 50.25 19.28
C ARG A 373 -0.95 51.75 18.97
N ALA A 374 -0.14 52.58 19.64
CA ALA A 374 -0.06 54.00 19.34
C ALA A 374 0.52 54.26 17.94
N VAL A 375 1.53 53.49 17.52
CA VAL A 375 2.08 53.56 16.16
C VAL A 375 1.03 53.12 15.11
N ILE A 376 0.34 52.01 15.35
CA ILE A 376 -0.69 51.48 14.44
C ILE A 376 -1.87 52.45 14.31
N GLY A 377 -2.26 53.14 15.39
CA GLY A 377 -3.39 54.07 15.39
C GLY A 377 -3.08 55.48 14.90
N ALA A 378 -1.82 55.84 14.71
CA ALA A 378 -1.44 57.19 14.30
C ALA A 378 -1.59 57.40 12.78
N ALA A 379 -2.23 58.51 12.39
CA ALA A 379 -2.49 58.84 10.98
C ALA A 379 -1.23 59.15 10.16
N SER A 380 -0.15 59.57 10.82
CA SER A 380 1.16 59.86 10.23
C SER A 380 2.24 59.80 11.30
N GLY A 381 3.49 59.58 10.91
CA GLY A 381 4.64 59.65 11.80
C GLY A 381 5.97 59.47 11.06
N ASP A 382 7.04 59.27 11.82
CA ASP A 382 8.40 59.12 11.31
C ASP A 382 8.77 57.63 11.19
N PRO A 383 8.79 57.06 9.96
CA PRO A 383 9.10 55.65 9.75
C PRO A 383 10.60 55.33 9.87
N THR A 384 11.46 56.34 10.07
CA THR A 384 12.91 56.14 10.26
C THR A 384 13.30 55.87 11.72
N GLN A 385 12.36 56.07 12.65
CA GLN A 385 12.60 55.76 14.06
C GLN A 385 12.59 54.25 14.29
N PRO A 386 13.41 53.73 15.21
CA PRO A 386 13.36 52.32 15.56
C PRO A 386 12.00 52.00 16.21
N LEU A 387 11.47 50.81 15.90
CA LEU A 387 10.30 50.29 16.59
C LEU A 387 10.58 50.19 18.10
N PRO A 388 9.53 50.27 18.95
CA PRO A 388 9.67 50.04 20.38
C PRO A 388 10.48 48.76 20.65
N MET A 389 11.45 48.83 21.56
CA MET A 389 12.30 47.68 21.86
C MET A 389 11.50 46.61 22.59
N ARG A 390 11.57 45.37 22.10
CA ARG A 390 10.89 44.23 22.72
C ARG A 390 11.48 43.96 24.12
N PRO A 391 10.66 43.88 25.19
CA PRO A 391 11.12 43.49 26.51
C PRO A 391 11.62 42.04 26.54
N GLN A 392 12.38 41.68 27.57
CA GLN A 392 12.76 40.28 27.80
C GLN A 392 11.51 39.42 28.08
N PHE A 393 11.55 38.15 27.65
CA PHE A 393 10.44 37.24 27.90
C PHE A 393 10.24 37.02 29.42
N PRO A 394 8.99 36.95 29.89
CA PRO A 394 8.70 36.65 31.30
C PRO A 394 9.29 35.29 31.70
N ALA A 395 9.93 35.21 32.87
CA ALA A 395 10.51 33.96 33.36
C ALA A 395 9.41 32.89 33.53
N GLY A 396 9.59 31.72 32.91
CA GLY A 396 8.61 30.62 32.97
C GLY A 396 7.48 30.68 31.93
N THR A 397 7.64 31.44 30.83
CA THR A 397 6.73 31.47 29.66
C THR A 397 7.38 30.94 28.38
#